data_AF-A0A2G2W947-F1
#
_entry.id   AF-A0A2G2W947-F1
#
_cell.length_a   1.000
_cell.length_b   1.000
_cell.length_c   1.000
_cell.angle_alpha   90.00
_cell.angle_beta   90.00
_cell.angle_gamma   90.00
#
_symmetry.space_group_name_H-M   'P 1'
#
loop_
_entity.id
_entity.type
_entity.pdbx_description
1 polymer ?
#
loop_
_entity_poly.entity_id
_entity_poly.type
_entity_poly.pdbx_seq_one_letter_code
_entity_poly.pdbx_strand_id
1 'polypeptide(L)'
;MEIYSIRKERQRENRVSEYERMSWDALRKSINGFMNKANAINIKNTVPELFGENLIRGRGLFCRSIMKSQMASPIFTDVFAALVAVVNSKIPVIGDLLLRRLILQLNKPANKPQLLASLKFVAHLVNQQVVHELIALQLLTVYLEIPNDDSVEVAVSFFTECGSILQDLCPSGLYAIFERFRRILHEGEIDKRIQFLIENLFALRKAKFQGYPAVRPELDLDPDFAENEKKYEELKKKILGEESEKEGDADAESDEEEDEEKKEIKDESETNLINFRRTVYQTIMSSVDFEEAGHKLLKIKIEPGHAMELTVYQTIMSSVH
;
A
#
# COMPACT_ATOMS: atom_id res chain seq x y z
N MET A 1 39.06 -26.76 35.32
CA MET A 1 37.92 -27.20 34.50
C MET A 1 37.10 -26.03 33.98
N GLU A 2 36.87 -25.01 34.81
CA GLU A 2 36.03 -23.83 34.50
C GLU A 2 36.52 -22.95 33.32
N ILE A 3 37.83 -22.74 33.17
CA ILE A 3 38.39 -21.99 32.03
C ILE A 3 38.20 -22.74 30.69
N TYR A 4 38.20 -24.09 30.73
CA TYR A 4 37.98 -24.92 29.54
C TYR A 4 36.52 -24.91 29.10
N SER A 5 35.57 -24.89 30.05
CA SER A 5 34.14 -24.72 29.74
C SER A 5 33.84 -23.35 29.15
N ILE A 6 34.36 -22.27 29.75
CA ILE A 6 34.20 -20.89 29.24
C ILE A 6 34.77 -20.74 27.82
N ARG A 7 35.94 -21.35 27.55
CA ARG A 7 36.55 -21.31 26.20
C ARG A 7 35.73 -22.10 25.18
N LYS A 8 35.12 -23.21 25.58
CA LYS A 8 34.25 -24.05 24.73
C LYS A 8 32.91 -23.37 24.44
N GLU A 9 32.34 -22.67 25.43
CA GLU A 9 31.15 -21.83 25.26
C GLU A 9 31.42 -20.67 24.31
N ARG A 10 32.50 -19.90 24.52
CA ARG A 10 32.88 -18.80 23.61
C ARG A 10 33.17 -19.29 22.18
N GLN A 11 33.78 -20.47 22.02
CA GLN A 11 33.97 -21.07 20.69
C GLN A 11 32.65 -21.51 20.04
N ARG A 12 31.68 -21.99 20.83
CA ARG A 12 30.34 -22.34 20.37
C ARG A 12 29.56 -21.09 19.96
N GLU A 13 29.59 -20.04 20.77
CA GLU A 13 29.00 -18.72 20.47
C GLU A 13 29.57 -18.12 19.18
N ASN A 14 30.89 -18.14 19.01
CA ASN A 14 31.51 -17.66 17.77
C ASN A 14 31.06 -18.46 16.54
N ARG A 15 30.98 -19.80 16.63
CA ARG A 15 30.49 -20.64 15.52
C ARG A 15 29.01 -20.39 15.21
N VAL A 16 28.19 -20.17 16.24
CA VAL A 16 26.77 -19.80 16.07
C VAL A 16 26.67 -18.45 15.35
N SER A 17 27.44 -17.45 15.78
CA SER A 17 27.46 -16.12 15.15
C SER A 17 27.95 -16.16 13.69
N GLU A 18 28.98 -16.96 13.39
CA GLU A 18 29.44 -17.17 12.01
C GLU A 18 28.38 -17.86 11.16
N TYR A 19 27.71 -18.89 11.68
CA TYR A 19 26.63 -19.58 11.00
C TYR A 19 25.43 -18.65 10.73
N GLU A 20 25.02 -17.84 11.72
CA GLU A 20 23.95 -16.86 11.58
C GLU A 20 24.25 -15.84 10.48
N ARG A 21 25.50 -15.37 10.41
CA ARG A 21 25.97 -14.44 9.36
C ARG A 21 25.96 -15.09 7.98
N MET A 22 26.47 -16.32 7.84
CA MET A 22 26.44 -17.07 6.58
C MET A 22 25.00 -17.33 6.12
N SER A 23 24.11 -17.72 7.04
CA SER A 23 22.69 -17.93 6.79
C SER A 23 22.00 -16.63 6.34
N TRP A 24 22.32 -15.49 6.97
CA TRP A 24 21.79 -14.19 6.59
C TRP A 24 22.26 -13.74 5.20
N ASP A 25 23.55 -13.92 4.89
CA ASP A 25 24.10 -13.59 3.58
C ASP A 25 23.54 -14.48 2.46
N ALA A 26 23.28 -15.76 2.75
CA ALA A 26 22.60 -16.68 1.84
C ALA A 26 21.16 -16.22 1.55
N LEU A 27 20.39 -15.91 2.60
CA LEU A 27 19.02 -15.38 2.47
C LEU A 27 19.00 -14.08 1.64
N ARG A 28 19.93 -13.16 1.91
CA ARG A 28 20.06 -11.90 1.14
C ARG A 28 20.34 -12.16 -0.34
N LYS A 29 21.26 -13.06 -0.65
CA LYS A 29 21.60 -13.40 -2.05
C LYS A 29 20.42 -14.06 -2.76
N SER A 30 19.72 -14.97 -2.06
CA SER A 30 18.56 -15.66 -2.61
C SER A 30 17.44 -14.69 -2.97
N ILE A 31 17.00 -13.85 -2.01
CA ILE A 31 15.98 -12.81 -2.22
C ILE A 31 16.36 -11.88 -3.38
N ASN A 32 17.61 -11.42 -3.43
CA ASN A 32 18.08 -10.58 -4.54
C ASN A 32 18.03 -11.32 -5.89
N GLY A 33 18.36 -12.60 -5.90
CA GLY A 33 18.26 -13.46 -7.08
C GLY A 33 16.83 -13.53 -7.62
N PHE A 34 15.84 -13.70 -6.73
CA PHE A 34 14.43 -13.68 -7.07
C PHE A 34 13.99 -12.36 -7.71
N MET A 35 14.36 -11.21 -7.13
CA MET A 35 13.99 -9.90 -7.69
C MET A 35 14.60 -9.66 -9.07
N ASN A 36 15.82 -10.13 -9.31
CA ASN A 36 16.50 -9.91 -10.59
C ASN A 36 15.97 -10.80 -11.72
N LYS A 37 15.41 -11.98 -11.39
CA LYS A 37 14.88 -12.92 -12.39
C LYS A 37 13.38 -12.76 -12.66
N ALA A 38 12.64 -12.12 -11.75
CA ALA A 38 11.19 -12.01 -11.83
C ALA A 38 10.75 -11.23 -13.09
N ASN A 39 9.81 -11.82 -13.84
CA ASN A 39 9.12 -11.21 -14.96
C ASN A 39 7.71 -11.80 -15.10
N ALA A 40 6.87 -11.20 -15.94
CA ALA A 40 5.48 -11.64 -16.13
C ALA A 40 5.34 -13.11 -16.57
N ILE A 41 6.34 -13.68 -17.24
CA ILE A 41 6.29 -15.05 -17.75
C ILE A 41 6.58 -16.06 -16.61
N ASN A 42 7.54 -15.76 -15.74
CA ASN A 42 8.02 -16.71 -14.73
C ASN A 42 7.53 -16.43 -13.30
N ILE A 43 6.76 -15.37 -13.08
CA ILE A 43 6.32 -14.97 -11.75
C ILE A 43 5.55 -16.08 -11.02
N LYS A 44 4.71 -16.84 -11.73
CA LYS A 44 3.95 -17.98 -11.18
C LYS A 44 4.84 -19.08 -10.59
N ASN A 45 6.05 -19.25 -11.12
CA ASN A 45 7.04 -20.21 -10.59
C ASN A 45 7.97 -19.56 -9.56
N THR A 46 8.30 -18.28 -9.75
CA THR A 46 9.19 -17.51 -8.87
C THR A 46 8.57 -17.32 -7.48
N VAL A 47 7.25 -17.14 -7.40
CA VAL A 47 6.50 -16.92 -6.16
C VAL A 47 6.62 -18.10 -5.19
N PRO A 48 6.27 -19.36 -5.56
CA PRO A 48 6.44 -20.51 -4.66
C PRO A 48 7.88 -20.70 -4.18
N GLU A 49 8.87 -20.54 -5.05
CA GLU A 49 10.29 -20.64 -4.68
C GLU A 49 10.69 -19.57 -3.66
N LEU A 50 10.18 -18.33 -3.80
CA LEU A 50 10.43 -17.25 -2.84
C LEU A 50 9.85 -17.56 -1.46
N PHE A 51 8.68 -18.21 -1.39
CA PHE A 51 8.09 -18.65 -0.11
C PHE A 51 8.86 -19.80 0.56
N GLY A 52 9.79 -20.45 -0.16
CA GLY A 52 10.78 -21.34 0.45
C GLY A 52 11.81 -20.61 1.33
N GLU A 53 11.94 -19.29 1.19
CA GLU A 53 12.82 -18.46 2.00
C GLU A 53 12.12 -17.94 3.26
N ASN A 54 12.89 -17.66 4.31
CA ASN A 54 12.35 -17.08 5.55
C ASN A 54 12.09 -15.58 5.39
N LEU A 55 10.98 -15.22 4.74
CA LEU A 55 10.56 -13.83 4.49
C LEU A 55 10.22 -13.05 5.77
N ILE A 56 9.82 -13.72 6.86
CA ILE A 56 9.55 -13.05 8.15
C ILE A 56 10.87 -12.51 8.74
N ARG A 57 11.92 -13.34 8.79
CA ARG A 57 13.28 -12.95 9.17
C ARG A 57 13.87 -11.97 8.15
N GLY A 58 13.61 -12.23 6.86
CA GLY A 58 14.12 -11.49 5.71
C GLY A 58 13.31 -10.25 5.30
N ARG A 59 12.27 -9.84 6.02
CA ARG A 59 11.33 -8.77 5.57
C ARG A 59 12.02 -7.48 5.16
N GLY A 60 13.03 -7.08 5.92
CA GLY A 60 13.84 -5.90 5.63
C GLY A 60 14.75 -6.07 4.42
N LEU A 61 15.22 -7.30 4.14
CA LEU A 61 15.98 -7.65 2.95
C LEU A 61 15.09 -7.66 1.72
N PHE A 62 13.89 -8.26 1.81
CA PHE A 62 12.89 -8.27 0.75
C PHE A 62 12.53 -6.84 0.31
N CYS A 63 12.09 -6.00 1.26
CA CYS A 63 11.73 -4.61 0.95
C CYS A 63 12.90 -3.83 0.34
N ARG A 64 14.13 -4.02 0.86
CA ARG A 64 15.31 -3.34 0.32
C ARG A 64 15.64 -3.83 -1.10
N SER A 65 15.54 -5.14 -1.33
CA SER A 65 15.85 -5.77 -2.60
C SER A 65 14.89 -5.28 -3.68
N ILE A 66 13.59 -5.37 -3.42
CA ILE A 66 12.56 -5.02 -4.40
C ILE A 66 12.55 -3.53 -4.72
N MET A 67 12.72 -2.64 -3.72
CA MET A 67 12.86 -1.21 -3.97
C MET A 67 14.10 -0.90 -4.81
N LYS A 68 15.23 -1.57 -4.54
CA LYS A 68 16.46 -1.37 -5.32
C LYS A 68 16.29 -1.86 -6.76
N SER A 69 15.70 -3.04 -6.96
CA SER A 69 15.47 -3.60 -8.29
C SER A 69 14.47 -2.76 -9.09
N GLN A 70 13.40 -2.27 -8.46
CA GLN A 70 12.43 -1.38 -9.09
C GLN A 70 13.06 -0.06 -9.52
N MET A 71 13.86 0.58 -8.66
CA MET A 71 14.56 1.81 -9.00
C MET A 71 15.57 1.63 -10.13
N ALA A 72 16.22 0.46 -10.21
CA ALA A 72 17.14 0.12 -11.29
C ALA A 72 16.42 -0.24 -12.60
N SER A 73 15.16 -0.71 -12.53
CA SER A 73 14.39 -1.14 -13.70
C SER A 73 12.89 -0.87 -13.53
N PRO A 74 12.44 0.41 -13.64
CA PRO A 74 11.03 0.78 -13.44
C PRO A 74 10.06 0.16 -14.45
N ILE A 75 10.57 -0.38 -15.56
CA ILE A 75 9.76 -1.10 -16.56
C ILE A 75 9.10 -2.37 -16.00
N PHE A 76 9.65 -2.97 -14.95
CA PHE A 76 9.10 -4.17 -14.30
C PHE A 76 8.30 -3.85 -13.03
N THR A 77 7.91 -2.59 -12.82
CA THR A 77 7.25 -2.16 -11.58
C THR A 77 5.96 -2.92 -11.29
N ASP A 78 5.18 -3.23 -12.32
CA ASP A 78 3.95 -4.01 -12.20
C ASP A 78 4.21 -5.47 -11.82
N VAL A 79 5.28 -6.09 -12.34
CA VAL A 79 5.75 -7.42 -11.91
C VAL A 79 6.14 -7.40 -10.45
N PHE A 80 6.88 -6.38 -10.01
CA PHE A 80 7.26 -6.22 -8.61
C PHE A 80 6.04 -6.03 -7.73
N ALA A 81 5.06 -5.22 -8.14
CA ALA A 81 3.82 -5.03 -7.40
C ALA A 81 3.00 -6.33 -7.30
N ALA A 82 2.91 -7.12 -8.37
CA ALA A 82 2.25 -8.43 -8.36
C ALA A 82 2.92 -9.39 -7.36
N LEU A 83 4.26 -9.40 -7.32
CA LEU A 83 5.00 -10.20 -6.34
C LEU A 83 4.73 -9.74 -4.91
N VAL A 84 4.68 -8.43 -4.67
CA VAL A 84 4.31 -7.87 -3.36
C VAL A 84 2.88 -8.26 -3.00
N ALA A 85 1.93 -8.25 -3.94
CA ALA A 85 0.54 -8.59 -3.67
C ALA A 85 0.39 -10.00 -3.10
N VAL A 86 1.06 -10.99 -3.71
CA VAL A 86 1.03 -12.36 -3.19
C VAL A 86 1.75 -12.48 -1.85
N VAL A 87 2.88 -11.79 -1.66
CA VAL A 87 3.56 -11.76 -0.37
C VAL A 87 2.68 -11.11 0.71
N ASN A 88 1.97 -10.04 0.37
CA ASN A 88 1.11 -9.30 1.28
C ASN A 88 -0.11 -10.12 1.72
N SER A 89 -0.71 -10.91 0.81
CA SER A 89 -1.85 -11.77 1.16
C SER A 89 -1.51 -12.89 2.15
N LYS A 90 -0.22 -13.21 2.33
CA LYS A 90 0.26 -14.21 3.30
C LYS A 90 1.00 -13.60 4.49
N ILE A 91 1.69 -12.48 4.28
CA ILE A 91 2.54 -11.81 5.28
C ILE A 91 2.33 -10.28 5.17
N PRO A 92 1.19 -9.74 5.63
CA PRO A 92 0.82 -8.32 5.44
C PRO A 92 1.85 -7.32 5.98
N VAL A 93 2.54 -7.67 7.07
CA VAL A 93 3.61 -6.85 7.68
C VAL A 93 4.72 -6.48 6.68
N ILE A 94 4.92 -7.27 5.62
CA ILE A 94 5.89 -6.95 4.56
C ILE A 94 5.36 -5.82 3.67
N GLY A 95 4.08 -5.84 3.29
CA GLY A 95 3.46 -4.75 2.52
C GLY A 95 3.50 -3.44 3.29
N ASP A 96 3.14 -3.47 4.58
CA ASP A 96 3.24 -2.31 5.48
C ASP A 96 4.65 -1.73 5.56
N LEU A 97 5.64 -2.61 5.77
CA LEU A 97 7.04 -2.19 5.85
C LEU A 97 7.53 -1.59 4.53
N LEU A 98 7.09 -2.15 3.39
CA LEU A 98 7.44 -1.64 2.08
C LEU A 98 6.82 -0.26 1.84
N LEU A 99 5.52 -0.09 2.12
CA LEU A 99 4.83 1.19 1.96
C LEU A 99 5.47 2.28 2.81
N ARG A 100 5.74 2.00 4.10
CA ARG A 100 6.43 2.96 4.99
C ARG A 100 7.77 3.40 4.42
N ARG A 101 8.55 2.47 3.84
CA ARG A 101 9.85 2.79 3.23
C ARG A 101 9.71 3.58 1.93
N LEU A 102 8.70 3.30 1.12
CA LEU A 102 8.41 4.06 -0.10
C LEU A 102 8.00 5.50 0.23
N ILE A 103 7.12 5.70 1.21
CA ILE A 103 6.75 7.04 1.68
C ILE A 103 7.98 7.80 2.19
N LEU A 104 8.82 7.16 3.02
CA LEU A 104 10.09 7.75 3.46
C LEU A 104 11.06 8.06 2.30
N GLN A 105 10.98 7.34 1.18
CA GLN A 105 11.78 7.61 -0.01
C GLN A 105 11.24 8.81 -0.79
N LEU A 106 9.91 8.97 -0.88
CA LEU A 106 9.26 10.12 -1.51
C LEU A 106 9.58 11.44 -0.78
N ASN A 107 9.76 11.39 0.54
CA ASN A 107 10.07 12.58 1.36
C ASN A 107 11.55 12.98 1.33
N LYS A 108 12.42 12.19 0.70
CA LYS A 108 13.83 12.53 0.55
C LYS A 108 14.02 13.37 -0.71
N PRO A 109 15.00 14.31 -0.72
CA PRO A 109 15.36 15.00 -1.94
C PRO A 109 15.76 13.98 -3.00
N ALA A 110 14.98 13.94 -4.08
CA ALA A 110 15.14 13.02 -5.19
C ALA A 110 15.10 13.82 -6.49
N ASN A 111 15.83 13.35 -7.50
CA ASN A 111 15.63 13.91 -8.83
C ASN A 111 14.30 13.41 -9.40
N LYS A 112 13.77 14.13 -10.40
CA LYS A 112 12.48 13.80 -11.02
C LYS A 112 12.36 12.34 -11.49
N PRO A 113 13.36 11.72 -12.15
CA PRO A 113 13.30 10.30 -12.50
C PRO A 113 13.15 9.36 -11.30
N GLN A 114 13.88 9.62 -10.20
CA GLN A 114 13.78 8.82 -8.98
C GLN A 114 12.41 8.98 -8.32
N LEU A 115 11.87 10.21 -8.32
CA LEU A 115 10.54 10.50 -7.80
C LEU A 115 9.47 9.76 -8.60
N LEU A 116 9.51 9.87 -9.94
CA LEU A 116 8.58 9.20 -10.84
C LEU A 116 8.64 7.68 -10.70
N ALA A 117 9.84 7.09 -10.56
CA ALA A 117 9.98 5.66 -10.31
C ALA A 117 9.33 5.23 -8.99
N SER A 118 9.51 6.02 -7.93
CA SER A 118 8.93 5.76 -6.61
C SER A 118 7.40 5.85 -6.64
N LEU A 119 6.86 6.89 -7.29
CA LEU A 119 5.42 7.09 -7.46
C LEU A 119 4.80 6.00 -8.34
N LYS A 120 5.47 5.62 -9.43
CA LYS A 120 5.04 4.49 -10.27
C LYS A 120 4.94 3.20 -9.45
N PHE A 121 5.84 2.98 -8.49
CA PHE A 121 5.74 1.82 -7.61
C PHE A 121 4.52 1.91 -6.68
N VAL A 122 4.27 3.06 -6.08
CA VAL A 122 3.03 3.28 -5.29
C VAL A 122 1.78 3.06 -6.16
N ALA A 123 1.76 3.57 -7.39
CA ALA A 123 0.62 3.41 -8.31
C ALA A 123 0.30 1.93 -8.56
N HIS A 124 1.31 1.11 -8.88
CA HIS A 124 1.08 -0.31 -9.10
C HIS A 124 0.76 -1.09 -7.82
N LEU A 125 1.23 -0.65 -6.64
CA LEU A 125 0.79 -1.23 -5.37
C LEU A 125 -0.68 -0.92 -5.07
N VAL A 126 -1.18 0.25 -5.46
CA VAL A 126 -2.60 0.60 -5.40
C VAL A 126 -3.40 -0.21 -6.42
N ASN A 127 -2.89 -0.38 -7.65
CA ASN A 127 -3.54 -1.21 -8.66
C ASN A 127 -3.72 -2.67 -8.21
N GLN A 128 -2.73 -3.21 -7.51
CA GLN A 128 -2.76 -4.56 -6.94
C GLN A 128 -3.47 -4.62 -5.57
N GLN A 129 -4.07 -3.52 -5.13
CA GLN A 129 -4.79 -3.39 -3.85
C GLN A 129 -3.97 -3.80 -2.62
N VAL A 130 -2.63 -3.70 -2.70
CA VAL A 130 -1.73 -3.79 -1.54
C VAL A 130 -1.87 -2.54 -0.69
N VAL A 131 -2.14 -1.41 -1.34
CA VAL A 131 -2.27 -0.09 -0.73
C VAL A 131 -3.63 0.47 -1.09
N HIS A 132 -4.33 1.02 -0.10
CA HIS A 132 -5.64 1.62 -0.32
C HIS A 132 -5.53 2.84 -1.26
N GLU A 133 -6.49 2.96 -2.18
CA GLU A 133 -6.58 4.00 -3.20
C GLU A 133 -6.64 5.44 -2.66
N LEU A 134 -7.00 5.62 -1.37
CA LEU A 134 -6.93 6.92 -0.69
C LEU A 134 -5.52 7.51 -0.71
N ILE A 135 -4.48 6.67 -0.65
CA ILE A 135 -3.08 7.11 -0.73
C ILE A 135 -2.79 7.76 -2.08
N ALA A 136 -3.33 7.21 -3.18
CA ALA A 136 -3.17 7.80 -4.49
C ALA A 136 -3.88 9.16 -4.59
N LEU A 137 -5.13 9.26 -4.12
CA LEU A 137 -5.87 10.53 -4.11
C LEU A 137 -5.17 11.61 -3.28
N GLN A 138 -4.57 11.21 -2.15
CA GLN A 138 -3.83 12.12 -1.28
C GLN A 138 -2.55 12.64 -1.96
N LEU A 139 -1.74 11.74 -2.54
CA LEU A 139 -0.55 12.14 -3.30
C LEU A 139 -0.91 13.09 -4.43
N LEU A 140 -1.97 12.80 -5.19
CA LEU A 140 -2.46 13.66 -6.27
C LEU A 140 -2.90 15.02 -5.76
N THR A 141 -3.62 15.07 -4.66
CA THR A 141 -4.07 16.32 -4.05
C THR A 141 -2.88 17.21 -3.69
N VAL A 142 -1.82 16.62 -3.15
CA VAL A 142 -0.61 17.34 -2.73
C VAL A 142 0.19 17.87 -3.92
N TYR A 143 0.39 17.06 -4.96
CA TYR A 143 1.05 17.54 -6.17
C TYR A 143 0.23 18.60 -6.94
N LEU A 144 -1.08 18.66 -6.73
CA LEU A 144 -1.98 19.62 -7.39
C LEU A 144 -2.38 20.80 -6.50
N GLU A 145 -1.89 20.88 -5.27
CA GLU A 145 -2.23 21.95 -4.32
C GLU A 145 -1.64 23.30 -4.77
N ILE A 146 -0.35 23.31 -5.12
CA ILE A 146 0.35 24.47 -5.68
C ILE A 146 0.90 24.07 -7.06
N PRO A 147 0.07 24.21 -8.12
CA PRO A 147 0.42 23.71 -9.43
C PRO A 147 1.54 24.54 -10.07
N ASN A 148 2.60 23.85 -10.47
CA ASN A 148 3.66 24.29 -11.37
C ASN A 148 3.94 23.20 -12.42
N ASP A 149 4.69 23.51 -13.47
CA ASP A 149 4.87 22.59 -14.59
C ASP A 149 5.42 21.20 -14.17
N ASP A 150 6.36 21.16 -13.23
CA ASP A 150 6.94 19.90 -12.75
C ASP A 150 5.96 19.09 -11.89
N SER A 151 5.28 19.72 -10.95
CA SER A 151 4.30 19.09 -10.06
C SER A 151 3.12 18.51 -10.84
N VAL A 152 2.63 19.25 -11.85
CA VAL A 152 1.53 18.81 -12.71
C VAL A 152 1.98 17.66 -13.62
N GLU A 153 3.19 17.71 -14.18
CA GLU A 153 3.72 16.58 -14.96
C GLU A 153 3.86 15.31 -14.12
N VAL A 154 4.36 15.44 -12.88
CA VAL A 154 4.47 14.32 -11.94
C VAL A 154 3.08 13.76 -11.60
N ALA A 155 2.11 14.64 -11.32
CA ALA A 155 0.74 14.24 -11.04
C ALA A 155 0.08 13.52 -12.22
N VAL A 156 0.22 14.03 -13.45
CA VAL A 156 -0.32 13.39 -14.67
C VAL A 156 0.33 12.03 -14.89
N SER A 157 1.66 11.93 -14.72
CA SER A 157 2.39 10.67 -14.88
C SER A 157 1.93 9.63 -13.86
N PHE A 158 1.82 10.01 -12.59
CA PHE A 158 1.32 9.12 -11.53
C PHE A 158 -0.13 8.70 -11.76
N PHE A 159 -1.00 9.66 -12.09
CA PHE A 159 -2.43 9.40 -12.35
C PHE A 159 -2.65 8.47 -13.54
N THR A 160 -1.79 8.55 -14.55
CA THR A 160 -1.87 7.69 -15.74
C THR A 160 -1.68 6.21 -15.36
N GLU A 161 -0.82 5.91 -14.38
CA GLU A 161 -0.51 4.53 -13.96
C GLU A 161 -1.61 3.92 -13.06
N CYS A 162 -2.30 4.73 -12.25
CA CYS A 162 -3.35 4.26 -11.32
C CYS A 162 -4.78 4.73 -11.64
N GLY A 163 -4.99 5.46 -12.74
CA GLY A 163 -6.29 6.04 -13.07
C GLY A 163 -7.38 4.99 -13.35
N SER A 164 -7.00 3.83 -13.89
CA SER A 164 -7.93 2.71 -14.11
C SER A 164 -8.50 2.19 -12.80
N ILE A 165 -7.67 1.89 -11.79
CA ILE A 165 -8.17 1.37 -10.51
C ILE A 165 -8.97 2.44 -9.75
N LEU A 166 -8.59 3.71 -9.84
CA LEU A 166 -9.33 4.81 -9.24
C LEU A 166 -10.71 5.00 -9.88
N GLN A 167 -10.82 4.74 -11.18
CA GLN A 167 -12.09 4.78 -11.90
C GLN A 167 -13.06 3.70 -11.41
N ASP A 168 -12.53 2.52 -11.08
CA ASP A 168 -13.32 1.37 -10.65
C ASP A 168 -13.69 1.44 -9.16
N LEU A 169 -12.73 1.82 -8.29
CA LEU A 169 -12.92 1.81 -6.84
C LEU A 169 -13.47 3.12 -6.26
N CYS A 170 -13.08 4.28 -6.81
CA CYS A 170 -13.40 5.58 -6.22
C CYS A 170 -13.78 6.65 -7.27
N PRO A 171 -14.86 6.45 -8.05
CA PRO A 171 -15.24 7.32 -9.16
C PRO A 171 -15.45 8.79 -8.76
N SER A 172 -15.93 9.04 -7.53
CA SER A 172 -16.08 10.39 -6.98
C SER A 172 -14.73 11.07 -6.71
N GLY A 173 -13.76 10.33 -6.17
CA GLY A 173 -12.39 10.81 -5.95
C GLY A 173 -11.69 11.10 -7.27
N LEU A 174 -11.80 10.19 -8.23
CA LEU A 174 -11.33 10.39 -9.60
C LEU A 174 -11.92 11.67 -10.22
N TYR A 175 -13.24 11.87 -10.08
CA TYR A 175 -13.91 13.08 -10.57
C TYR A 175 -13.34 14.35 -9.96
N ALA A 176 -13.12 14.38 -8.65
CA ALA A 176 -12.55 15.54 -7.95
C ALA A 176 -11.14 15.90 -8.47
N ILE A 177 -10.30 14.89 -8.73
CA ILE A 177 -8.96 15.11 -9.29
C ILE A 177 -9.05 15.66 -10.74
N PHE A 178 -9.95 15.13 -11.56
CA PHE A 178 -10.17 15.68 -12.91
C PHE A 178 -10.69 17.12 -12.88
N GLU A 179 -11.49 17.49 -11.88
CA GLU A 179 -11.95 18.86 -11.71
C GLU A 179 -10.78 19.78 -11.33
N ARG A 180 -9.83 19.33 -10.50
CA ARG A 180 -8.58 20.05 -10.23
C ARG A 180 -7.76 20.27 -11.50
N PHE A 181 -7.54 19.22 -12.31
CA PHE A 181 -6.85 19.35 -13.59
C PHE A 181 -7.55 20.32 -14.55
N ARG A 182 -8.89 20.32 -14.59
CA ARG A 182 -9.67 21.26 -15.41
C ARG A 182 -9.45 22.71 -14.99
N ARG A 183 -9.46 22.98 -13.69
CA ARG A 183 -9.17 24.34 -13.17
C ARG A 183 -7.76 24.79 -13.55
N ILE A 184 -6.77 23.92 -13.37
CA ILE A 184 -5.38 24.21 -13.77
C ILE A 184 -5.27 24.51 -15.27
N LEU A 185 -6.01 23.78 -16.12
CA LEU A 185 -5.99 23.99 -17.57
C LEU A 185 -6.58 25.35 -18.00
N HIS A 186 -7.58 25.86 -17.27
CA HIS A 186 -8.27 27.11 -17.63
C HIS A 186 -7.76 28.36 -16.89
N GLU A 187 -7.38 28.20 -15.62
CA GLU A 187 -7.02 29.28 -14.71
C GLU A 187 -5.53 29.29 -14.35
N GLY A 188 -4.81 28.19 -14.60
CA GLY A 188 -3.41 28.03 -14.23
C GLY A 188 -2.43 28.68 -15.22
N GLU A 189 -1.36 29.25 -14.67
CA GLU A 189 -0.20 29.70 -15.44
C GLU A 189 0.75 28.51 -15.69
N ILE A 190 0.42 27.67 -16.66
CA ILE A 190 1.21 26.48 -17.05
C ILE A 190 1.67 26.56 -18.50
N ASP A 191 2.80 25.90 -18.80
CA ASP A 191 3.31 25.85 -20.17
C ASP A 191 2.36 25.07 -21.12
N LYS A 192 2.53 25.28 -22.44
CA LYS A 192 1.71 24.59 -23.45
C LYS A 192 1.88 23.07 -23.42
N ARG A 193 3.05 22.56 -23.05
CA ARG A 193 3.33 21.12 -22.99
C ARG A 193 2.52 20.47 -21.87
N ILE A 194 2.40 21.11 -20.70
CA ILE A 194 1.59 20.66 -19.57
C ILE A 194 0.11 20.70 -19.94
N GLN A 195 -0.34 21.73 -20.66
CA GLN A 195 -1.72 21.76 -21.19
C GLN A 195 -2.00 20.52 -22.05
N PHE A 196 -1.11 20.18 -22.99
CA PHE A 196 -1.24 18.96 -23.80
C PHE A 196 -1.23 17.67 -22.96
N LEU A 197 -0.42 17.60 -21.89
CA LEU A 197 -0.42 16.45 -20.98
C LEU A 197 -1.77 16.27 -20.28
N ILE A 198 -2.36 17.37 -19.78
CA ILE A 198 -3.67 17.34 -19.14
C ILE A 198 -4.75 16.93 -20.17
N GLU A 199 -4.75 17.51 -21.37
CA GLU A 199 -5.69 17.15 -22.43
C GLU A 199 -5.61 15.68 -22.83
N ASN A 200 -4.39 15.15 -22.96
CA ASN A 200 -4.16 13.72 -23.20
C ASN A 200 -4.72 12.86 -22.07
N LEU A 201 -4.62 13.30 -20.81
CA LEU A 201 -5.21 12.60 -19.67
C LEU A 201 -6.75 12.58 -19.74
N PHE A 202 -7.39 13.68 -20.18
CA PHE A 202 -8.83 13.69 -20.43
C PHE A 202 -9.24 12.75 -21.57
N ALA A 203 -8.45 12.67 -22.64
CA ALA A 203 -8.67 11.73 -23.73
C ALA A 203 -8.52 10.27 -23.25
N LEU A 204 -7.49 9.99 -22.43
CA LEU A 204 -7.27 8.68 -21.83
C LEU A 204 -8.44 8.24 -20.95
N ARG A 205 -9.01 9.16 -20.14
CA ARG A 205 -10.22 8.89 -19.36
C ARG A 205 -11.41 8.52 -20.24
N LYS A 206 -11.63 9.24 -21.35
CA LYS A 206 -12.71 8.94 -22.32
C LYS A 206 -12.51 7.55 -22.94
N ALA A 207 -11.26 7.17 -23.18
CA ALA A 207 -10.86 5.85 -23.63
C ALA A 207 -10.83 4.79 -22.51
N LYS A 208 -11.33 5.09 -21.30
CA LYS A 208 -11.34 4.20 -20.13
C LYS A 208 -9.96 3.60 -19.82
N PHE A 209 -8.93 4.44 -19.86
CA PHE A 209 -7.54 4.06 -19.57
C PHE A 209 -7.02 2.90 -20.43
N GLN A 210 -7.49 2.79 -21.68
CA GLN A 210 -6.97 1.81 -22.62
C GLN A 210 -5.44 1.92 -22.76
N GLY A 211 -4.75 0.79 -22.62
CA GLY A 211 -3.28 0.73 -22.59
C GLY A 211 -2.66 0.86 -21.20
N TYR A 212 -3.44 1.26 -20.19
CA TYR A 212 -3.05 1.36 -18.79
C TYR A 212 -4.04 0.61 -17.89
N PRO A 213 -4.21 -0.72 -18.08
CA PRO A 213 -5.05 -1.51 -17.18
C PRO A 213 -4.45 -1.49 -15.77
N ALA A 214 -5.29 -1.53 -14.73
CA ALA A 214 -4.82 -1.61 -13.35
C ALA A 214 -3.85 -2.79 -13.16
N VAL A 215 -4.31 -4.00 -13.50
CA VAL A 215 -3.50 -5.22 -13.48
C VAL A 215 -3.54 -5.86 -14.86
N ARG A 216 -2.36 -6.23 -15.38
CA ARG A 216 -2.27 -6.98 -16.64
C ARG A 216 -2.72 -8.42 -16.41
N PRO A 217 -3.42 -9.07 -17.36
CA PRO A 217 -3.89 -10.45 -17.19
C PRO A 217 -2.79 -11.46 -16.85
N GLU A 218 -1.55 -11.27 -17.32
CA GLU A 218 -0.44 -12.18 -16.99
C GLU A 218 0.03 -12.06 -15.53
N LEU A 219 -0.27 -10.92 -14.90
CA LEU A 219 0.09 -10.58 -13.53
C LEU A 219 -1.05 -10.76 -12.54
N ASP A 220 -2.21 -11.20 -13.02
CA ASP A 220 -3.27 -11.73 -12.17
C ASP A 220 -2.89 -13.17 -11.77
N LEU A 221 -2.42 -13.30 -10.52
CA LEU A 221 -1.86 -14.55 -9.99
C LEU A 221 -2.89 -15.38 -9.24
N ASP A 222 -4.12 -14.87 -9.09
CA ASP A 222 -5.25 -15.61 -8.54
C ASP A 222 -6.48 -15.45 -9.44
N PRO A 223 -6.44 -16.03 -10.66
CA PRO A 223 -7.56 -15.92 -11.61
C PRO A 223 -8.85 -16.53 -11.07
N ASP A 224 -8.74 -17.47 -10.12
CA ASP A 224 -9.86 -18.14 -9.49
C ASP A 224 -10.32 -17.42 -8.21
N PHE A 225 -9.68 -16.31 -7.80
CA PHE A 225 -10.00 -15.58 -6.56
C PHE A 225 -11.48 -15.25 -6.48
N ALA A 226 -12.04 -14.68 -7.55
CA ALA A 226 -13.45 -14.30 -7.59
C ALA A 226 -14.40 -15.51 -7.49
N GLU A 227 -14.02 -16.66 -8.03
CA GLU A 227 -14.80 -17.89 -7.86
C GLU A 227 -14.64 -18.47 -6.46
N ASN A 228 -13.43 -18.42 -5.90
CA ASN A 228 -13.11 -18.93 -4.58
C ASN A 228 -13.79 -18.09 -3.48
N GLU A 229 -13.83 -16.77 -3.64
CA GLU A 229 -14.60 -15.84 -2.78
C GLU A 229 -16.08 -16.14 -2.84
N LYS A 230 -16.65 -16.32 -4.05
CA LYS A 230 -18.07 -16.73 -4.17
C LYS A 230 -18.36 -18.05 -3.49
N LYS A 231 -17.50 -19.06 -3.70
CA LYS A 231 -17.61 -20.37 -3.01
C LYS A 231 -17.52 -20.21 -1.50
N TYR A 232 -16.65 -19.33 -1.01
CA TYR A 232 -16.50 -19.04 0.40
C TYR A 232 -17.72 -18.32 0.97
N GLU A 233 -18.25 -17.29 0.30
CA GLU A 233 -19.47 -16.59 0.70
C GLU A 233 -20.70 -17.52 0.68
N GLU A 234 -20.84 -18.38 -0.33
CA GLU A 234 -21.86 -19.43 -0.35
C GLU A 234 -21.69 -20.41 0.83
N LEU A 235 -20.46 -20.85 1.11
CA LEU A 235 -20.15 -21.73 2.23
C LEU A 235 -20.43 -21.04 3.57
N LYS A 236 -20.06 -19.77 3.71
CA LYS A 236 -20.26 -18.94 4.89
C LYS A 236 -21.76 -18.75 5.16
N LYS A 237 -22.55 -18.40 4.14
CA LYS A 237 -24.02 -18.33 4.23
C LYS A 237 -24.63 -19.68 4.63
N LYS A 238 -24.07 -20.78 4.13
CA LYS A 238 -24.52 -22.14 4.50
C LYS A 238 -24.17 -22.52 5.94
N ILE A 239 -23.03 -22.06 6.46
CA ILE A 239 -22.57 -22.37 7.83
C ILE A 239 -23.23 -21.46 8.86
N LEU A 240 -23.30 -20.16 8.60
CA LEU A 240 -23.76 -19.13 9.54
C LEU A 240 -25.25 -18.78 9.39
N GLY A 241 -25.90 -19.19 8.29
CA GLY A 241 -27.28 -18.85 7.97
C GLY A 241 -27.44 -17.45 7.37
N GLU A 242 -28.56 -17.21 6.67
CA GLU A 242 -28.88 -15.92 6.00
C GLU A 242 -29.25 -14.77 6.97
N GLU A 243 -29.28 -15.01 8.28
CA GLU A 243 -29.77 -14.04 9.28
C GLU A 243 -28.76 -12.96 9.69
N SER A 244 -27.50 -13.01 9.22
CA SER A 244 -26.51 -11.97 9.56
C SER A 244 -26.57 -10.71 8.68
N GLU A 245 -27.46 -10.64 7.69
CA GLU A 245 -27.53 -9.53 6.72
C GLU A 245 -28.72 -8.55 6.93
N LYS A 246 -29.40 -8.59 8.09
CA LYS A 246 -30.33 -7.51 8.49
C LYS A 246 -29.72 -6.70 9.63
N GLU A 247 -29.21 -5.51 9.29
CA GLU A 247 -28.75 -4.49 10.25
C GLU A 247 -29.85 -4.18 11.30
N GLY A 248 -29.46 -4.08 12.56
CA GLY A 248 -30.35 -3.68 13.65
C GLY A 248 -29.61 -3.54 14.98
N ASP A 249 -29.21 -2.30 15.27
CA ASP A 249 -29.16 -1.72 16.61
C ASP A 249 -30.25 -2.33 17.52
N ALA A 250 -29.82 -3.15 18.48
CA ALA A 250 -30.66 -3.65 19.55
C ALA A 250 -29.76 -4.05 20.71
N ASP A 251 -29.60 -3.10 21.65
CA ASP A 251 -29.28 -3.39 23.04
C ASP A 251 -30.17 -4.54 23.53
N ALA A 252 -29.57 -5.71 23.73
CA ALA A 252 -30.14 -6.77 24.52
C ALA A 252 -29.15 -7.02 25.67
N GLU A 253 -29.35 -6.27 26.77
CA GLU A 253 -28.85 -6.67 28.09
C GLU A 253 -29.43 -8.06 28.40
N SER A 254 -28.62 -9.10 28.23
CA SER A 254 -28.83 -10.37 28.89
C SER A 254 -27.75 -10.52 29.97
N ASP A 255 -28.12 -10.13 31.19
CA ASP A 255 -27.43 -10.55 32.42
C ASP A 255 -27.58 -12.07 32.56
N GLU A 256 -26.56 -12.80 32.13
CA GLU A 256 -26.29 -14.14 32.65
C GLU A 256 -24.83 -14.17 33.12
N GLU A 257 -24.66 -14.06 34.43
CA GLU A 257 -23.39 -14.25 35.13
C GLU A 257 -22.94 -15.72 34.99
N GLU A 258 -22.03 -16.01 34.05
CA GLU A 258 -21.21 -17.21 34.09
C GLU A 258 -19.73 -16.87 33.82
N ASP A 259 -18.86 -17.41 34.68
CA ASP A 259 -17.46 -17.05 34.91
C ASP A 259 -16.61 -16.88 33.63
N GLU A 260 -16.21 -15.64 33.33
CA GLU A 260 -15.25 -15.32 32.27
C GLU A 260 -13.80 -15.64 32.69
N GLU A 261 -13.28 -16.78 32.23
CA GLU A 261 -11.87 -16.83 31.87
C GLU A 261 -11.63 -15.80 30.76
N LYS A 262 -10.87 -14.73 31.07
CA LYS A 262 -10.42 -13.72 30.10
C LYS A 262 -9.69 -14.38 28.93
N LYS A 263 -10.42 -14.76 27.89
CA LYS A 263 -9.88 -14.95 26.55
C LYS A 263 -9.82 -13.56 25.93
N GLU A 264 -8.61 -12.99 25.86
CA GLU A 264 -8.35 -11.85 25.00
C GLU A 264 -8.76 -12.23 23.57
N ILE A 265 -9.92 -11.75 23.13
CA ILE A 265 -10.34 -11.85 21.74
C ILE A 265 -9.42 -10.90 20.98
N LYS A 266 -8.42 -11.47 20.32
CA LYS A 266 -7.55 -10.73 19.42
C LYS A 266 -8.36 -10.40 18.16
N ASP A 267 -8.83 -9.16 18.09
CA ASP A 267 -9.51 -8.62 16.92
C ASP A 267 -8.55 -8.60 15.71
N GLU A 268 -8.81 -9.45 14.71
CA GLU A 268 -8.10 -9.47 13.43
C GLU A 268 -8.96 -8.87 12.29
N SER A 269 -10.11 -8.26 12.60
CA SER A 269 -11.12 -7.89 11.61
C SER A 269 -10.90 -6.55 10.89
N GLU A 270 -9.87 -5.76 11.23
CA GLU A 270 -9.62 -4.38 10.75
C GLU A 270 -10.82 -3.41 10.82
N THR A 271 -11.96 -3.81 11.42
CA THR A 271 -13.21 -3.06 11.48
C THR A 271 -13.03 -1.73 12.19
N ASN A 272 -12.21 -1.73 13.23
CA ASN A 272 -11.82 -0.54 13.98
C ASN A 272 -11.05 0.48 13.13
N LEU A 273 -10.21 0.01 12.19
CA LEU A 273 -9.46 0.86 11.27
C LEU A 273 -10.37 1.50 10.21
N ILE A 274 -11.32 0.73 9.67
CA ILE A 274 -12.30 1.23 8.68
C ILE A 274 -13.19 2.30 9.31
N ASN A 275 -13.69 2.05 10.52
CA ASN A 275 -14.49 3.01 11.28
C ASN A 275 -13.69 4.27 11.62
N PHE A 276 -12.41 4.12 11.98
CA PHE A 276 -11.49 5.24 12.20
C PHE A 276 -11.31 6.08 10.93
N ARG A 277 -11.04 5.47 9.76
CA ARG A 277 -10.92 6.17 8.47
C ARG A 277 -12.20 6.93 8.08
N ARG A 278 -13.36 6.31 8.26
CA ARG A 278 -14.66 6.94 8.01
C ARG A 278 -14.86 8.17 8.91
N THR A 279 -14.51 8.05 10.19
CA THR A 279 -14.63 9.14 11.18
C THR A 279 -13.69 10.31 10.85
N VAL A 280 -12.43 10.03 10.48
CA VAL A 280 -11.47 11.04 10.05
C VAL A 280 -11.97 11.79 8.81
N TYR A 281 -12.45 11.05 7.81
CA TYR A 281 -12.97 11.63 6.57
C TYR A 281 -14.20 12.53 6.81
N GLN A 282 -15.17 12.07 7.60
CA GLN A 282 -16.35 12.87 7.96
C GLN A 282 -15.98 14.11 8.78
N THR A 283 -14.98 14.02 9.66
CA THR A 283 -14.48 15.16 10.45
C THR A 283 -13.84 16.24 9.58
N ILE A 284 -13.16 15.83 8.51
CA ILE A 284 -12.56 16.75 7.53
C ILE A 284 -13.66 17.37 6.66
N MET A 285 -14.59 16.57 6.15
CA MET A 285 -15.67 17.04 5.26
C MET A 285 -16.70 17.93 5.97
N SER A 286 -16.81 17.82 7.29
CA SER A 286 -17.68 18.66 8.12
C SER A 286 -16.99 19.88 8.73
N SER A 287 -15.71 20.10 8.44
CA SER A 287 -14.96 21.27 8.91
C SER A 287 -14.91 22.35 7.83
N VAL A 288 -15.00 23.61 8.26
CA VAL A 288 -15.03 24.77 7.38
C VAL A 288 -13.61 25.17 6.95
N ASP A 289 -12.62 24.97 7.83
CA ASP A 289 -11.21 25.24 7.57
C ASP A 289 -10.28 24.17 8.19
N PHE A 290 -8.99 24.29 7.87
CA PHE A 290 -7.97 23.33 8.29
C PHE A 290 -7.63 23.42 9.79
N GLU A 291 -7.81 24.59 10.41
CA GLU A 291 -7.59 24.78 11.86
C GLU A 291 -8.69 24.08 12.66
N GLU A 292 -9.93 24.19 12.22
CA GLU A 292 -11.09 23.51 12.79
C GLU A 292 -10.98 21.98 12.62
N ALA A 293 -10.59 21.52 11.43
CA ALA A 293 -10.33 20.11 11.16
C ALA A 293 -9.21 19.57 12.08
N GLY A 294 -8.10 20.31 12.20
CA GLY A 294 -6.98 19.96 13.09
C GLY A 294 -7.41 19.84 14.55
N HIS A 295 -8.17 20.81 15.05
CA HIS A 295 -8.65 20.82 16.43
C HIS A 295 -9.66 19.69 16.72
N LYS A 296 -10.54 19.35 15.75
CA LYS A 296 -11.46 18.21 15.89
C LYS A 296 -10.72 16.87 15.84
N LEU A 297 -9.74 16.72 14.96
CA LEU A 297 -8.94 15.50 14.85
C LEU A 297 -8.08 15.26 16.10
N LEU A 298 -7.55 16.31 16.74
CA LEU A 298 -6.81 16.21 18.01
C LEU A 298 -7.67 15.73 19.19
N LYS A 299 -9.00 15.84 19.11
CA LYS A 299 -9.93 15.35 20.14
C LYS A 299 -10.29 13.87 19.98
N ILE A 300 -9.98 13.26 18.84
CA ILE A 300 -10.19 11.83 18.62
C ILE A 300 -9.09 11.08 19.37
N LYS A 301 -9.46 10.20 20.32
CA LYS A 301 -8.50 9.32 21.00
C LYS A 301 -7.95 8.31 20.00
N ILE A 302 -6.69 8.48 19.60
CA ILE A 302 -6.00 7.59 18.66
C ILE A 302 -5.31 6.48 19.45
N GLU A 303 -5.65 5.23 19.16
CA GLU A 303 -4.93 4.08 19.72
C GLU A 303 -3.54 3.90 19.07
N PRO A 304 -2.53 3.38 19.82
CA PRO A 304 -1.18 3.16 19.32
C PRO A 304 -1.15 2.09 18.22
N GLY A 305 -1.29 2.54 16.97
CA GLY A 305 -1.38 1.72 15.75
C GLY A 305 -2.01 2.49 14.59
N HIS A 306 -3.02 3.33 14.90
CA HIS A 306 -3.73 4.18 13.94
C HIS A 306 -3.04 5.52 13.66
N ALA A 307 -1.98 5.84 14.41
CA ALA A 307 -1.15 7.04 14.20
C ALA A 307 -0.53 7.08 12.79
N MET A 308 -0.38 5.93 12.12
CA MET A 308 0.14 5.80 10.76
C MET A 308 -0.67 6.55 9.71
N GLU A 309 -1.99 6.45 9.74
CA GLU A 309 -2.87 7.15 8.79
C GLU A 309 -2.61 8.65 8.91
N LEU A 310 -2.62 9.18 10.14
CA LEU A 310 -2.30 10.57 10.43
C LEU A 310 -0.85 10.95 10.13
N THR A 311 0.12 10.04 10.19
CA THR A 311 1.50 10.34 9.79
C THR A 311 1.64 10.43 8.27
N VAL A 312 0.88 9.67 7.48
CA VAL A 312 0.83 9.90 6.02
C VAL A 312 0.29 11.31 5.75
N TYR A 313 -0.77 11.73 6.44
CA TYR A 313 -1.30 13.11 6.37
C TYR A 313 -0.30 14.18 6.83
N GLN A 314 0.31 14.06 8.02
CA GLN A 314 1.28 15.03 8.53
C GLN A 314 2.58 15.06 7.73
N THR A 315 3.07 13.90 7.25
CA THR A 315 4.35 13.80 6.55
C THR A 315 4.25 14.32 5.12
N ILE A 316 3.12 14.08 4.44
CA ILE A 316 2.90 14.63 3.10
C ILE A 316 2.68 16.16 3.17
N MET A 317 1.94 16.67 4.17
CA MET A 317 1.78 18.12 4.40
C MET A 317 3.11 18.82 4.76
N SER A 318 4.03 18.12 5.43
CA SER A 318 5.36 18.67 5.77
C SER A 318 6.33 18.73 4.59
N SER A 319 5.97 18.15 3.44
CA SER A 319 6.82 18.08 2.24
C SER A 319 6.56 19.20 1.23
N VAL A 320 5.60 20.10 1.53
CA VAL A 320 5.14 21.19 0.66
C VAL A 320 5.65 22.57 1.12
N HIS A 321 6.54 22.61 2.11
CA HIS A 321 7.25 23.84 2.55
C HIS A 321 8.76 23.63 2.51
#